data_AF-A0A6L3JQ51-F1
#
_entry.id   AF-A0A6L3JQ51-F1
#
_cell.length_a   1.000
_cell.length_b   1.000
_cell.length_c   1.000
_cell.angle_alpha   90.00
_cell.angle_beta   90.00
_cell.angle_gamma   90.00
#
_symmetry.space_group_name_H-M   'P 1'
#
loop_
_entity.id
_entity.type
_entity.pdbx_description
1 polymer ?
#
loop_
_entity_poly.entity_id
_entity_poly.type
_entity_poly.pdbx_seq_one_letter_code
_entity_poly.pdbx_strand_id
1 'polypeptide(L)'
;MMKRLVNLLAAFILSVNCISAQNLTRWVNPFIGTGAVQSSLSGNNYPGATVPFGMVQLSPDTREAPDWAQASGYDYNDSIIYGFSHT
;
A
#
# COMPACT_ATOMS: atom_id res chain seq x y z
N MET A 1 32.39 41.47 -5.58
CA MET A 1 31.02 41.35 -5.04
C MET A 1 30.11 40.50 -5.93
N MET A 2 30.01 40.78 -7.24
CA MET A 2 29.10 40.08 -8.18
C MET A 2 29.32 38.55 -8.31
N LYS A 3 30.58 38.08 -8.27
CA LYS A 3 30.88 36.62 -8.37
C LYS A 3 30.33 35.81 -7.19
N ARG A 4 30.28 36.40 -5.98
CA ARG A 4 29.69 35.74 -4.79
C ARG A 4 28.17 35.65 -4.92
N LEU A 5 27.53 36.65 -5.50
CA LEU A 5 26.08 36.67 -5.74
C LEU A 5 25.68 35.62 -6.78
N VAL A 6 26.45 35.48 -7.87
CA VAL A 6 26.24 34.45 -8.90
C VAL A 6 26.40 33.05 -8.31
N ASN A 7 27.43 32.83 -7.48
CA ASN A 7 27.65 31.54 -6.84
C ASN A 7 26.53 31.17 -5.84
N LEU A 8 26.01 32.15 -5.08
CA LEU A 8 24.88 31.93 -4.17
C LEU A 8 23.58 31.62 -4.93
N LEU A 9 23.34 32.31 -6.05
CA LEU A 9 22.16 32.07 -6.89
C LEU A 9 22.23 30.69 -7.55
N ALA A 10 23.40 30.27 -8.01
CA ALA A 10 23.61 28.94 -8.59
C ALA A 10 23.42 27.81 -7.55
N ALA A 11 23.92 28.00 -6.32
CA ALA A 11 23.70 27.05 -5.22
C ALA A 11 22.22 26.94 -4.84
N PHE A 12 21.50 28.07 -4.83
CA PHE A 12 20.06 28.07 -4.58
C PHE A 12 19.30 27.29 -5.67
N ILE A 13 19.56 27.55 -6.95
CA ILE A 13 18.93 26.83 -8.08
C ILE A 13 19.22 25.33 -8.05
N LEU A 14 20.44 24.92 -7.69
CA LEU A 14 20.78 23.50 -7.52
C LEU A 14 19.97 22.83 -6.40
N SER A 15 19.70 23.54 -5.30
CA SER A 15 18.97 23.00 -4.15
C SER A 15 17.48 22.76 -4.42
N VAL A 16 16.86 23.53 -5.33
CA VAL A 16 15.41 23.40 -5.63
C VAL A 16 15.09 22.14 -6.45
N ASN A 17 16.06 21.61 -7.21
CA ASN A 17 15.85 20.47 -8.12
C ASN A 17 15.91 19.09 -7.42
N CYS A 18 16.25 19.03 -6.13
CA CYS A 18 16.49 17.75 -5.45
C CYS A 18 15.24 17.16 -4.74
N ILE A 19 14.11 17.85 -4.73
CA ILE A 19 12.95 17.46 -3.90
C ILE A 19 11.80 16.97 -4.78
N SER A 20 11.98 15.81 -5.41
CA SER A 20 10.85 15.06 -5.98
C SER A 20 11.10 13.57 -5.80
N ALA A 21 10.51 13.00 -4.75
CA ALA A 21 10.45 11.56 -4.59
C ALA A 21 9.44 11.00 -5.62
N GLN A 22 9.84 9.95 -6.35
CA GLN A 22 8.92 9.28 -7.26
C GLN A 22 7.75 8.67 -6.46
N ASN A 23 6.52 9.02 -6.82
CA ASN A 23 5.32 8.42 -6.25
C ASN A 23 5.06 7.05 -6.90
N LEU A 24 5.92 6.08 -6.61
CA LEU A 24 5.80 4.71 -7.15
C LEU A 24 4.67 3.93 -6.47
N THR A 25 4.32 4.28 -5.23
CA THR A 25 3.25 3.63 -4.45
C THR A 25 1.89 3.73 -5.13
N ARG A 26 1.67 4.72 -6.00
CA ARG A 26 0.43 4.86 -6.79
C ARG A 26 0.12 3.67 -7.70
N TRP A 27 1.11 2.84 -8.02
CA TRP A 27 0.94 1.66 -8.88
C TRP A 27 0.53 0.42 -8.11
N VAL A 28 0.60 0.45 -6.77
CA VAL A 28 0.19 -0.67 -5.92
C VAL A 28 -1.32 -0.63 -5.76
N ASN A 29 -1.97 -1.75 -6.09
CA ASN A 29 -3.38 -1.97 -5.79
C ASN A 29 -3.51 -3.15 -4.80
N PRO A 30 -3.77 -2.89 -3.50
CA PRO A 30 -3.90 -3.92 -2.48
C PRO A 30 -5.04 -4.93 -2.72
N PHE A 31 -5.99 -4.64 -3.61
CA PHE A 31 -7.09 -5.54 -3.93
C PHE A 31 -6.72 -6.66 -4.91
N ILE A 32 -5.56 -6.59 -5.58
CA ILE A 32 -5.13 -7.66 -6.50
C ILE A 32 -4.93 -8.96 -5.73
N GLY A 33 -5.68 -10.01 -6.10
CA GLY A 33 -5.62 -11.34 -5.48
C GLY A 33 -6.44 -11.49 -4.19
N THR A 34 -7.28 -10.51 -3.84
CA THR A 34 -8.15 -10.55 -2.65
C THR A 34 -9.47 -11.30 -2.86
N GLY A 35 -9.75 -11.83 -4.04
CA GLY A 35 -10.96 -12.60 -4.32
C GLY A 35 -10.86 -13.34 -5.65
N ALA A 36 -11.84 -14.21 -5.90
CA ALA A 36 -11.96 -14.96 -7.15
C ALA A 36 -13.07 -14.37 -8.04
N VAL A 37 -12.93 -14.52 -9.37
CA VAL A 37 -13.98 -14.16 -10.33
C VAL A 37 -14.46 -15.45 -11.00
N GLN A 38 -15.77 -15.73 -10.89
CA GLN A 38 -16.38 -16.96 -11.43
C GLN A 38 -15.63 -18.21 -10.92
N SER A 39 -15.23 -19.11 -11.81
CA SER A 39 -14.48 -20.33 -11.49
C SER A 39 -12.95 -20.13 -11.46
N SER A 40 -12.48 -18.89 -11.34
CA SER A 40 -11.05 -18.59 -11.22
C SER A 40 -10.55 -18.87 -9.81
N LEU A 41 -9.25 -18.66 -9.59
CA LEU A 41 -8.60 -18.81 -8.30
C LEU A 41 -8.44 -17.44 -7.61
N SER A 42 -8.51 -17.45 -6.28
CA SER A 42 -8.11 -16.32 -5.42
C SER A 42 -6.63 -16.46 -5.05
N GLY A 43 -5.96 -15.34 -4.79
CA GLY A 43 -4.60 -15.31 -4.25
C GLY A 43 -4.56 -15.34 -2.71
N ASN A 44 -5.69 -15.11 -2.04
CA ASN A 44 -5.80 -14.94 -0.59
C ASN A 44 -4.88 -13.83 -0.05
N ASN A 45 -4.76 -12.73 -0.78
CA ASN A 45 -4.11 -11.52 -0.29
C ASN A 45 -5.04 -10.74 0.66
N TYR A 46 -4.52 -9.76 1.39
CA TYR A 46 -5.30 -8.80 2.18
C TYR A 46 -5.06 -7.36 1.71
N PRO A 47 -6.08 -6.47 1.75
CA PRO A 47 -5.95 -5.08 1.34
C PRO A 47 -5.49 -4.13 2.46
N GLY A 48 -5.35 -4.65 3.69
CA GLY A 48 -5.00 -3.91 4.89
C GLY A 48 -3.64 -3.20 4.86
N ALA A 49 -3.46 -2.28 5.81
CA ALA A 49 -2.25 -1.49 5.93
C ALA A 49 -1.13 -2.30 6.61
N THR A 50 0.06 -2.25 6.01
CA THR A 50 1.29 -2.75 6.63
C THR A 50 2.50 -1.95 6.12
N VAL A 51 3.60 -2.03 6.85
CA VAL A 51 4.91 -1.50 6.44
C VAL A 51 5.78 -2.67 5.94
N PRO A 52 6.81 -2.43 5.11
CA PRO A 52 7.69 -3.50 4.66
C PRO A 52 8.24 -4.33 5.83
N PHE A 53 7.93 -5.63 5.84
CA PHE A 53 8.33 -6.59 6.89
C PHE A 53 7.85 -6.22 8.30
N GLY A 54 6.73 -5.50 8.41
CA GLY A 54 6.14 -5.07 9.68
C GLY A 54 5.52 -6.22 10.48
N MET A 55 5.50 -6.05 11.81
CA MET A 55 4.85 -6.99 12.74
C MET A 55 3.32 -7.00 12.62
N VAL A 56 2.72 -5.85 12.26
CA VAL A 56 1.27 -5.64 12.24
C VAL A 56 0.76 -5.65 10.81
N GLN A 57 -0.34 -6.38 10.59
CA GLN A 57 -1.12 -6.42 9.36
C GLN A 57 -2.54 -5.98 9.70
N LEU A 58 -2.78 -4.66 9.75
CA LEU A 58 -4.09 -4.12 10.11
C LEU A 58 -5.04 -4.21 8.91
N SER A 59 -5.97 -5.15 8.93
CA SER A 59 -6.86 -5.46 7.79
C SER A 59 -8.31 -5.72 8.23
N PRO A 60 -9.31 -5.41 7.38
CA PRO A 60 -10.69 -5.87 7.61
C PRO A 60 -10.82 -7.38 7.44
N ASP A 61 -11.65 -8.00 8.28
CA ASP A 61 -12.10 -9.38 8.13
C ASP A 61 -13.52 -9.41 7.57
N THR A 62 -13.76 -10.13 6.47
CA THR A 62 -15.09 -10.34 5.87
C THR A 62 -15.73 -11.66 6.25
N ARG A 63 -15.07 -12.45 7.11
CA ARG A 63 -15.56 -13.70 7.69
C ARG A 63 -15.39 -13.66 9.21
N GLU A 64 -16.39 -14.16 9.95
CA GLU A 64 -16.28 -14.31 11.42
C GLU A 64 -15.17 -15.28 11.83
N ALA A 65 -14.99 -16.33 11.05
CA ALA A 65 -13.95 -17.34 11.23
C ALA A 65 -13.33 -17.68 9.87
N PRO A 66 -12.21 -17.03 9.50
CA PRO A 66 -11.48 -17.33 8.26
C PRO A 66 -11.02 -18.79 8.17
N ASP A 67 -11.02 -19.35 6.96
CA ASP A 67 -10.61 -20.73 6.69
C ASP A 67 -9.61 -20.81 5.53
N TRP A 68 -9.39 -22.00 4.96
CA TRP A 68 -8.44 -22.19 3.86
C TRP A 68 -8.79 -21.39 2.59
N ALA A 69 -10.07 -21.10 2.36
CA ALA A 69 -10.54 -20.41 1.15
C ALA A 69 -10.33 -18.90 1.26
N GLN A 70 -10.44 -18.33 2.46
CA GLN A 70 -10.19 -16.91 2.77
C GLN A 70 -9.12 -16.78 3.85
N ALA A 71 -7.95 -17.38 3.66
CA ALA A 71 -6.93 -17.52 4.70
C ALA A 71 -6.40 -16.19 5.27
N SER A 72 -6.51 -15.09 4.52
CA SER A 72 -6.13 -13.75 4.95
C SER A 72 -7.20 -13.01 5.76
N GLY A 73 -8.38 -13.60 5.92
CA GLY A 73 -9.54 -12.98 6.56
C GLY A 73 -10.43 -12.16 5.63
N TYR A 74 -10.00 -11.84 4.41
CA TYR A 74 -10.71 -10.96 3.48
C TYR A 74 -11.04 -11.66 2.15
N ASP A 75 -12.28 -11.49 1.66
CA ASP A 75 -12.68 -11.77 0.27
C ASP A 75 -13.33 -10.54 -0.36
N TYR A 76 -12.85 -10.15 -1.55
CA TYR A 76 -13.41 -9.02 -2.31
C TYR A 76 -14.89 -9.18 -2.66
N ASN A 77 -15.38 -10.41 -2.76
CA ASN A 77 -16.77 -10.69 -3.12
C ASN A 77 -17.73 -10.62 -1.92
N ASP A 78 -17.20 -10.64 -0.70
CA ASP A 78 -18.02 -10.49 0.49
C ASP A 78 -18.43 -9.02 0.68
N SER A 79 -19.61 -8.79 1.28
CA SER A 79 -20.20 -7.45 1.44
C SER A 79 -20.32 -6.99 2.89
N ILE A 80 -19.83 -7.80 3.84
CA ILE A 80 -19.92 -7.55 5.28
C ILE A 80 -18.50 -7.57 5.85
N ILE A 81 -18.20 -6.61 6.72
CA ILE A 81 -16.98 -6.59 7.54
C ILE A 81 -17.37 -6.91 8.97
N TYR A 82 -16.70 -7.88 9.59
CA TYR A 82 -16.94 -8.27 10.98
C TYR A 82 -16.03 -7.54 11.96
N GLY A 83 -14.84 -7.12 11.53
CA GLY A 83 -13.89 -6.44 12.37
C GLY A 83 -12.61 -6.06 11.65
N PHE A 84 -11.65 -5.57 12.43
CA PHE A 84 -10.30 -5.26 11.98
C PHE A 84 -9.29 -5.98 12.89
N SER A 85 -8.70 -7.04 12.37
CA SER A 85 -7.64 -7.81 13.02
C SER A 85 -6.27 -7.15 12.81
N HIS A 86 -5.24 -7.65 13.51
CA HIS A 86 -3.88 -7.09 13.48
C HIS A 86 -2.82 -8.09 12.99
N THR A 87 -3.20 -9.37 12.77
CA THR A 87 -2.35 -10.50 12.36
C THR A 87 -3.15 -11.59 11.69
#